data_AF-A0A1E7FYE8-F1
#
_entry.id   AF-A0A1E7FYE8-F1
#
_cell.length_a   1.000
_cell.length_b   1.000
_cell.length_c   1.000
_cell.angle_alpha   90.00
_cell.angle_beta   90.00
_cell.angle_gamma   90.00
#
_symmetry.space_group_name_H-M   'P 1'
#
loop_
_entity.id
_entity.type
_entity.pdbx_description
1 polymer ?
#
loop_
_entity_poly.entity_id
_entity_poly.type
_entity_poly.pdbx_seq_one_letter_code
_entity_poly.pdbx_strand_id
1 'polypeptide(L)'
;MPSYSRDYLKLFFLLALTFVSMGTLFTSPSISMKNPSMLTASSSTTGRGGSTQQFCMAPMKALKECEKKQSIILEEEEEKQCNDLNDRRLNVQKCDMIVKRAFRNINMSGCPNQIKFVTLCEDEWCHHTSSAADQKSCQKECAGVRESLNVCINQRMMEYFKWNGLQEDGTTMI
;
A
#
# COMPACT_ATOMS: atom_id res chain seq x y z
N MET A 1 -1.91 12.68 75.48
CA MET A 1 -1.07 12.78 74.29
C MET A 1 -1.64 11.85 73.23
N PRO A 2 -2.27 12.37 72.16
CA PRO A 2 -2.96 11.53 71.19
C PRO A 2 -2.01 11.06 70.08
N SER A 3 -1.96 9.75 69.88
CA SER A 3 -1.17 9.01 68.88
C SER A 3 -1.73 9.17 67.46
N TYR A 4 -1.98 10.39 66.99
CA TYR A 4 -2.64 10.65 65.70
C TYR A 4 -1.67 10.65 64.49
N SER A 5 -0.35 10.68 64.70
CA SER A 5 0.61 10.93 63.60
C SER A 5 0.88 9.72 62.69
N ARG A 6 0.72 8.49 63.19
CA ARG A 6 1.16 7.28 62.46
C ARG A 6 0.19 6.81 61.38
N ASP A 7 -1.09 7.16 61.50
CA ASP A 7 -2.12 6.71 60.55
C ASP A 7 -2.23 7.60 59.31
N TYR A 8 -1.95 8.90 59.43
CA TYR A 8 -1.85 9.79 58.27
C TYR A 8 -0.68 9.42 57.35
N LEU A 9 0.44 8.98 57.92
CA LEU A 9 1.59 8.57 57.13
C LEU A 9 1.24 7.34 56.27
N LYS A 10 0.55 6.36 56.84
CA LYS A 10 0.06 5.17 56.11
C LYS A 10 -0.95 5.55 55.02
N LEU A 11 -1.87 6.47 55.31
CA LEU A 11 -2.85 6.94 54.34
C LEU A 11 -2.17 7.65 53.16
N PHE A 12 -1.13 8.44 53.43
CA PHE A 12 -0.35 9.14 52.42
C PHE A 12 0.44 8.18 51.53
N PHE A 13 1.04 7.13 52.12
CA PHE A 13 1.71 6.08 51.35
C PHE A 13 0.75 5.30 50.45
N LEU A 14 -0.47 5.00 50.93
CA LEU A 14 -1.47 4.31 50.12
C LEU A 14 -1.99 5.17 48.97
N LEU A 15 -2.23 6.46 49.19
CA LEU A 15 -2.58 7.41 48.13
C LEU A 15 -1.44 7.58 47.11
N ALA A 16 -0.19 7.69 47.57
CA ALA A 16 0.95 7.80 46.67
C ALA A 16 1.10 6.55 45.76
N LEU A 17 0.87 5.35 46.31
CA LEU A 17 0.92 4.09 45.55
C LEU A 17 -0.16 4.00 44.47
N THR A 18 -1.37 4.49 44.73
CA THR A 18 -2.44 4.47 43.72
C THR A 18 -2.16 5.47 42.59
N PHE A 19 -1.63 6.67 42.89
CA PHE A 19 -1.23 7.64 41.87
C PHE A 19 -0.07 7.14 40.99
N VAL A 20 0.91 6.44 41.57
CA VAL A 20 2.01 5.84 40.79
C VAL A 20 1.50 4.73 39.86
N SER A 21 0.51 3.92 40.29
CA SER A 21 -0.08 2.89 39.41
C SER A 21 -0.94 3.45 38.27
N MET A 22 -1.53 4.63 38.42
CA MET A 22 -2.29 5.27 37.34
C MET A 22 -1.39 6.00 36.33
N GLY A 23 -0.19 6.43 36.75
CA GLY A 23 0.78 7.09 35.85
C GLY A 23 1.37 6.18 34.78
N THR A 24 1.42 4.86 35.00
CA THR A 24 1.97 3.89 34.04
C THR A 24 0.95 3.41 33.00
N LEU A 25 -0.34 3.73 33.15
CA LEU A 25 -1.37 3.39 32.16
C LEU A 25 -1.33 4.30 30.91
N PHE A 26 -0.70 5.48 31.00
CA PHE A 26 -0.65 6.46 29.90
C PHE A 26 0.74 6.70 29.31
N THR A 27 1.79 6.11 29.86
CA THR A 27 3.08 6.03 29.16
C THR A 27 3.05 4.84 28.22
N SER A 28 2.24 4.94 27.16
CA SER A 28 2.56 4.19 25.95
C SER A 28 3.97 4.62 25.58
N PRO A 29 4.98 3.73 25.54
CA PRO A 29 6.16 4.07 24.77
C PRO A 29 5.61 4.40 23.40
N SER A 30 5.76 5.65 22.98
CA SER A 30 5.70 5.98 21.57
C SER A 30 6.81 5.12 21.00
N ILE A 31 6.44 3.93 20.53
CA ILE A 31 7.29 3.10 19.70
C ILE A 31 7.54 4.03 18.52
N SER A 32 8.64 4.77 18.62
CA SER A 32 9.32 5.34 17.50
C SER A 32 9.63 4.12 16.65
N MET A 33 8.71 3.80 15.74
CA MET A 33 8.95 2.93 14.61
C MET A 33 10.07 3.63 13.86
N LYS A 34 11.31 3.36 14.28
CA LYS A 34 12.50 3.56 13.47
C LYS A 34 12.18 2.88 12.17
N ASN A 35 11.88 3.69 11.16
CA ASN A 35 11.65 3.33 9.75
C ASN A 35 12.41 2.05 9.38
N PRO A 36 11.77 0.87 9.42
CA PRO A 36 12.36 -0.32 8.85
C PRO A 36 11.71 -0.44 7.49
N SER A 37 12.13 0.41 6.55
CA SER A 37 11.55 0.49 5.21
C SER A 37 10.06 0.86 5.23
N MET A 38 9.70 2.05 4.74
CA MET A 38 8.40 2.19 4.10
C MET A 38 8.39 1.16 2.97
N LEU A 39 7.94 -0.06 3.28
CA LEU A 39 7.57 -1.07 2.31
C LEU A 39 6.37 -0.46 1.64
N THR A 40 6.70 0.30 0.59
CA THR A 40 5.90 0.54 -0.57
C THR A 40 4.91 -0.63 -0.66
N ALA A 41 3.59 -0.41 -0.72
CA ALA A 41 2.72 -1.32 -1.44
C ALA A 41 3.35 -1.38 -2.82
N SER A 42 4.26 -2.35 -2.96
CA SER A 42 5.38 -2.14 -3.83
C SER A 42 4.83 -2.40 -5.21
N SER A 43 5.20 -1.50 -6.11
CA SER A 43 5.63 -1.82 -7.47
C SER A 43 6.58 -3.03 -7.61
N SER A 44 6.79 -3.83 -6.56
CA SER A 44 7.69 -4.95 -6.43
C SER A 44 7.19 -5.91 -5.34
N THR A 45 6.07 -6.59 -5.58
CA THR A 45 6.04 -8.01 -5.24
C THR A 45 7.10 -8.67 -6.12
N THR A 46 8.25 -8.99 -5.52
CA THR A 46 9.19 -10.03 -5.99
C THR A 46 9.28 -10.25 -7.50
N GLY A 47 10.14 -9.48 -8.19
CA GLY A 47 10.63 -9.80 -9.54
C GLY A 47 9.68 -9.41 -10.70
N ARG A 48 10.18 -8.53 -11.58
CA ARG A 48 9.55 -8.03 -12.83
C ARG A 48 8.34 -7.06 -12.64
N GLY A 49 8.63 -5.78 -12.43
CA GLY A 49 7.86 -4.65 -13.01
C GLY A 49 6.36 -4.50 -12.68
N GLY A 50 5.91 -4.79 -11.45
CA GLY A 50 4.54 -5.28 -11.25
C GLY A 50 3.38 -4.35 -10.86
N SER A 51 3.53 -3.14 -10.28
CA SER A 51 2.30 -2.41 -9.82
C SER A 51 1.77 -1.31 -10.74
N THR A 52 2.61 -0.51 -11.39
CA THR A 52 2.10 0.47 -12.38
C THR A 52 1.66 -0.20 -13.67
N GLN A 53 2.34 -1.28 -14.07
CA GLN A 53 2.00 -2.03 -15.27
C GLN A 53 0.59 -2.62 -15.23
N GLN A 54 0.14 -3.12 -14.07
CA GLN A 54 -1.18 -3.74 -13.93
C GLN A 54 -2.32 -2.74 -14.22
N PHE A 55 -2.24 -1.52 -13.69
CA PHE A 55 -3.32 -0.53 -13.83
C PHE A 55 -3.27 0.26 -15.14
N CYS A 56 -2.13 0.27 -15.83
CA CYS A 56 -1.97 0.95 -17.13
C CYS A 56 -1.85 -0.04 -18.31
N MET A 57 -2.29 -1.29 -18.16
CA MET A 57 -2.17 -2.30 -19.22
C MET A 57 -2.90 -1.91 -20.51
N ALA A 58 -4.14 -1.40 -20.41
CA ALA A 58 -4.93 -1.04 -21.58
C ALA A 58 -4.29 0.09 -22.41
N PRO A 59 -3.90 1.25 -21.84
CA PRO A 59 -3.23 2.29 -22.61
C PRO A 59 -1.86 1.83 -23.13
N MET A 60 -1.11 1.00 -22.38
CA MET A 60 0.17 0.44 -22.85
C MET A 60 -0.02 -0.52 -24.05
N LYS A 61 -1.05 -1.36 -24.01
CA LYS A 61 -1.37 -2.28 -25.11
C LYS A 61 -1.77 -1.49 -26.36
N ALA A 62 -2.62 -0.48 -26.19
CA ALA A 62 -3.06 0.38 -27.28
C ALA A 62 -1.89 1.16 -27.93
N LEU A 63 -0.91 1.61 -27.14
CA LEU A 63 0.31 2.21 -27.65
C LEU A 63 1.15 1.21 -28.46
N LYS A 64 1.40 0.01 -27.92
CA LYS A 64 2.18 -1.03 -28.62
C LYS A 64 1.54 -1.47 -29.94
N GLU A 65 0.21 -1.60 -29.97
CA GLU A 65 -0.52 -1.93 -31.19
C GLU A 65 -0.38 -0.83 -32.24
N CYS A 66 -0.40 0.44 -31.83
CA CYS A 66 -0.15 1.55 -32.72
C CYS A 66 1.29 1.59 -33.24
N GLU A 67 2.29 1.42 -32.37
CA GLU A 67 3.72 1.37 -32.76
C GLU A 67 3.98 0.24 -33.77
N LYS A 68 3.36 -0.93 -33.56
CA LYS A 68 3.45 -2.06 -34.50
C LYS A 68 2.83 -1.73 -35.86
N LYS A 69 1.66 -1.08 -35.89
CA LYS A 69 1.02 -0.67 -37.15
C LYS A 69 1.86 0.36 -37.91
N GLN A 70 2.48 1.31 -37.23
CA GLN A 70 3.38 2.29 -37.86
C GLN A 70 4.63 1.63 -38.49
N SER A 71 5.14 0.55 -37.90
CA SER A 71 6.28 -0.20 -38.47
C SER A 71 5.94 -1.05 -39.71
N ILE A 72 4.65 -1.29 -39.97
CA ILE A 72 4.17 -2.15 -41.07
C ILE A 72 3.67 -1.31 -42.25
N ILE A 73 3.19 -0.09 -42.02
CA ILE A 73 2.70 0.82 -43.07
C ILE A 73 3.89 1.52 -43.74
N LEU A 74 4.62 0.77 -44.57
CA LEU A 74 5.31 1.30 -45.75
C LEU A 74 4.50 1.04 -47.03
N GLU A 75 3.41 0.28 -46.96
CA GLU A 75 2.60 -0.08 -48.12
C GLU A 75 1.10 -0.06 -47.76
N GLU A 76 0.39 0.83 -48.45
CA GLU A 76 -1.06 0.89 -48.67
C GLU A 76 -2.03 1.36 -47.56
N GLU A 77 -3.01 2.10 -48.05
CA GLU A 77 -3.94 3.00 -47.39
C GLU A 77 -5.00 2.28 -46.56
N GLU A 78 -4.96 2.42 -45.23
CA GLU A 78 -6.16 2.49 -44.36
C GLU A 78 -5.83 3.41 -43.17
N GLU A 79 -5.67 4.70 -43.47
CA GLU A 79 -5.56 5.77 -42.47
C GLU A 79 -6.89 5.94 -41.73
N LYS A 80 -6.93 5.48 -40.46
CA LYS A 80 -7.66 6.19 -39.37
C LYS A 80 -7.49 5.64 -37.95
N GLN A 81 -6.76 4.53 -37.72
CA GLN A 81 -6.73 3.94 -36.37
C GLN A 81 -5.62 4.44 -35.42
N CYS A 82 -4.61 5.17 -35.91
CA CYS A 82 -3.64 5.79 -35.03
C CYS A 82 -3.13 7.15 -35.50
N ASN A 83 -4.02 8.14 -35.56
CA ASN A 83 -3.65 9.47 -36.02
C ASN A 83 -2.80 10.26 -35.01
N ASP A 84 -2.64 9.79 -33.76
CA ASP A 84 -1.78 10.46 -32.80
C ASP A 84 -1.06 9.50 -31.83
N LEU A 85 0.12 9.03 -32.26
CA LEU A 85 1.02 8.23 -31.43
C LEU A 85 1.57 9.04 -30.23
N ASN A 86 1.67 10.37 -30.36
CA ASN A 86 2.09 11.24 -29.25
C ASN A 86 0.99 11.32 -28.20
N ASP A 87 -0.28 11.43 -28.59
CA ASP A 87 -1.41 11.40 -27.67
C ASP A 87 -1.51 10.06 -26.94
N ARG A 88 -1.31 8.94 -27.65
CA ARG A 88 -1.25 7.61 -26.99
C ARG A 88 -0.08 7.51 -25.99
N ARG A 89 1.09 8.06 -26.31
CA ARG A 89 2.22 8.14 -25.36
C ARG A 89 1.88 9.00 -24.15
N LEU A 90 1.24 10.15 -24.37
CA LEU A 90 0.79 11.05 -23.31
C LEU A 90 -0.21 10.36 -22.38
N ASN A 91 -1.14 9.58 -22.93
CA ASN A 91 -2.13 8.82 -22.16
C ASN A 91 -1.47 7.77 -21.25
N VAL A 92 -0.47 7.04 -21.77
CA VAL A 92 0.32 6.10 -20.95
C VAL A 92 1.07 6.84 -19.84
N GLN A 93 1.72 7.96 -20.16
CA GLN A 93 2.46 8.77 -19.17
C GLN A 93 1.54 9.34 -18.09
N LYS A 94 0.34 9.82 -18.48
CA LYS A 94 -0.68 10.33 -17.56
C LYS A 94 -1.14 9.23 -16.61
N CYS A 95 -1.45 8.03 -17.13
CA CYS A 95 -1.80 6.88 -16.31
C CYS A 95 -0.68 6.54 -15.31
N ASP A 96 0.58 6.42 -15.77
CA ASP A 96 1.72 6.08 -14.90
C ASP A 96 1.92 7.12 -13.78
N MET A 97 1.79 8.42 -14.09
CA MET A 97 1.88 9.49 -13.10
C MET A 97 0.78 9.38 -12.04
N ILE A 98 -0.47 9.14 -12.46
CA ILE A 98 -1.62 9.02 -11.55
C ILE A 98 -1.47 7.80 -10.65
N VAL A 99 -1.09 6.65 -11.21
CA VAL A 99 -0.88 5.41 -10.45
C VAL A 99 0.26 5.58 -9.43
N LYS A 100 1.38 6.21 -9.81
CA LYS A 100 2.47 6.53 -8.88
C LYS A 100 2.02 7.43 -7.73
N ARG A 101 1.19 8.43 -8.02
CA ARG A 101 0.62 9.33 -7.01
C ARG A 101 -0.33 8.59 -6.08
N ALA A 102 -1.19 7.74 -6.62
CA ALA A 102 -2.12 6.91 -5.87
C ALA A 102 -1.36 5.99 -4.90
N PHE A 103 -0.35 5.27 -5.38
CA PHE A 103 0.47 4.39 -4.53
C PHE A 103 1.19 5.15 -3.42
N ARG A 104 1.74 6.35 -3.71
CA ARG A 104 2.34 7.18 -2.65
C ARG A 104 1.32 7.48 -1.55
N ASN A 105 0.08 7.82 -1.90
CA ASN A 105 -0.95 8.10 -0.90
C ASN A 105 -1.42 6.83 -0.17
N ILE A 106 -1.61 5.72 -0.89
CA ILE A 106 -1.99 4.43 -0.32
C ILE A 106 -0.98 3.99 0.77
N ASN A 107 0.31 4.15 0.49
CA ASN A 107 1.40 3.79 1.40
C ASN A 107 1.49 4.69 2.63
N MET A 108 1.14 5.97 2.50
CA MET A 108 1.21 6.92 3.61
C MET A 108 -0.03 6.86 4.51
N SER A 109 -1.23 6.68 3.94
CA SER A 109 -2.48 6.83 4.68
C SER A 109 -3.68 6.07 4.13
N GLY A 110 -3.61 5.53 2.90
CA GLY A 110 -4.79 4.96 2.25
C GLY A 110 -5.19 3.57 2.74
N CYS A 111 -4.21 2.70 3.06
CA CYS A 111 -4.41 1.31 3.51
C CYS A 111 -3.52 0.92 4.72
N PRO A 112 -3.41 1.75 5.79
CA PRO A 112 -2.38 1.58 6.81
C PRO A 112 -2.51 0.26 7.60
N ASN A 113 -3.74 -0.17 7.89
CA ASN A 113 -3.98 -1.39 8.66
C ASN A 113 -3.66 -2.64 7.84
N GLN A 114 -4.12 -2.68 6.57
CA GLN A 114 -3.89 -3.80 5.68
C GLN A 114 -2.40 -3.97 5.38
N ILE A 115 -1.69 -2.86 5.12
CA ILE A 115 -0.23 -2.88 4.96
C ILE A 115 0.43 -3.44 6.22
N LYS A 116 0.06 -2.94 7.39
CA LYS A 116 0.60 -3.44 8.67
C LYS A 116 0.34 -4.93 8.85
N PHE A 117 -0.85 -5.43 8.57
CA PHE A 117 -1.15 -6.86 8.71
C PHE A 117 -0.34 -7.72 7.74
N VAL A 118 -0.15 -7.29 6.49
CA VAL A 118 0.71 -8.01 5.55
C VAL A 118 2.15 -8.03 6.04
N THR A 119 2.69 -6.90 6.51
CA THR A 119 4.05 -6.84 7.09
C THR A 119 4.21 -7.78 8.28
N LEU A 120 3.28 -7.77 9.24
CA LEU A 120 3.34 -8.69 10.39
C LEU A 120 3.28 -10.16 9.95
N CYS A 121 2.48 -10.47 8.92
CA CYS A 121 2.32 -11.84 8.45
C CYS A 121 3.53 -12.32 7.64
N GLU A 122 3.96 -11.56 6.63
CA GLU A 122 5.03 -11.99 5.73
C GLU A 122 6.41 -11.79 6.35
N ASP A 123 6.65 -10.62 6.96
CA ASP A 123 7.99 -10.23 7.37
C ASP A 123 8.34 -10.73 8.79
N GLU A 124 7.37 -10.79 9.68
CA GLU A 124 7.62 -11.30 11.04
C GLU A 124 7.32 -12.80 11.08
N TRP A 125 6.15 -13.24 10.63
CA TRP A 125 5.82 -14.66 10.79
C TRP A 125 6.51 -15.56 9.77
N CYS A 126 6.42 -15.27 8.47
CA CYS A 126 6.98 -16.20 7.47
C CYS A 126 8.51 -16.20 7.44
N HIS A 127 9.19 -15.10 7.78
CA HIS A 127 10.66 -15.08 7.85
C HIS A 127 11.25 -15.85 9.04
N HIS A 128 10.48 -16.08 10.11
CA HIS A 128 10.93 -16.87 11.25
C HIS A 128 10.72 -18.38 11.07
N THR A 129 10.03 -18.81 10.01
CA THR A 129 9.85 -20.24 9.69
C THR A 129 11.08 -20.82 8.99
N SER A 130 11.68 -21.85 9.59
CA SER A 130 12.91 -22.49 9.10
C SER A 130 12.67 -23.72 8.23
N SER A 131 11.45 -24.27 8.23
CA SER A 131 11.08 -25.42 7.40
C SER A 131 10.26 -25.00 6.17
N ALA A 132 10.48 -25.68 5.04
CA ALA A 132 9.74 -25.42 3.81
C ALA A 132 8.23 -25.74 3.91
N ALA A 133 7.85 -26.61 4.85
CA ALA A 133 6.44 -26.91 5.13
C ALA A 133 5.76 -25.77 5.88
N ASP A 134 6.43 -25.23 6.90
CA ASP A 134 5.94 -24.09 7.69
C ASP A 134 5.88 -22.81 6.86
N GLN A 135 6.85 -22.63 5.96
CA GLN A 135 6.85 -21.49 5.04
C GLN A 135 5.66 -21.52 4.07
N LYS A 136 5.29 -22.71 3.55
CA LYS A 136 4.08 -22.87 2.72
C LYS A 136 2.80 -22.65 3.51
N SER A 137 2.75 -23.11 4.76
CA SER A 137 1.61 -22.87 5.65
C SER A 137 1.43 -21.39 5.93
N CYS A 138 2.51 -20.70 6.30
CA CYS A 138 2.49 -19.27 6.55
C CYS A 138 2.06 -18.48 5.30
N GLN A 139 2.63 -18.79 4.12
CA GLN A 139 2.23 -18.14 2.87
C GLN A 139 0.74 -18.33 2.54
N LYS A 140 0.17 -19.49 2.85
CA LYS A 140 -1.26 -19.76 2.64
C LYS A 140 -2.11 -18.89 3.56
N GLU A 141 -1.73 -18.70 4.82
CA GLU A 141 -2.46 -17.85 5.76
C GLU A 141 -2.30 -16.36 5.42
N CYS A 142 -1.09 -15.92 5.06
CA CYS A 142 -0.84 -14.56 4.62
C CYS A 142 -1.51 -14.22 3.28
N ALA A 143 -1.91 -15.20 2.47
CA ALA A 143 -2.65 -14.95 1.23
C ALA A 143 -3.99 -14.25 1.49
N GLY A 144 -4.70 -14.59 2.57
CA GLY A 144 -5.96 -13.91 2.92
C GLY A 144 -5.74 -12.46 3.35
N VAL A 145 -4.64 -12.20 4.06
CA VAL A 145 -4.24 -10.84 4.46
C VAL A 145 -3.82 -10.00 3.24
N ARG A 146 -3.09 -10.62 2.31
CA ARG A 146 -2.70 -9.99 1.04
C ARG A 146 -3.91 -9.64 0.18
N GLU A 147 -4.92 -10.50 0.16
CA GLU A 147 -6.16 -10.22 -0.56
C GLU A 147 -6.88 -9.00 0.03
N SER A 148 -6.94 -8.87 1.35
CA SER A 148 -7.49 -7.68 2.00
C SER A 148 -6.75 -6.39 1.61
N LEU A 149 -5.42 -6.44 1.50
CA LEU A 149 -4.62 -5.33 1.00
C LEU A 149 -4.93 -5.02 -0.46
N ASN A 150 -5.02 -6.03 -1.33
CA ASN A 150 -5.34 -5.85 -2.75
C ASN A 150 -6.71 -5.18 -2.95
N VAL A 151 -7.73 -5.60 -2.19
CA VAL A 151 -9.05 -4.96 -2.22
C VAL A 151 -8.95 -3.48 -1.87
N CYS A 152 -8.23 -3.14 -0.80
CA CYS A 152 -8.02 -1.75 -0.41
C CYS A 152 -7.27 -0.94 -1.49
N ILE A 153 -6.19 -1.48 -2.04
CA ILE A 153 -5.42 -0.86 -3.13
C ILE A 153 -6.32 -0.58 -4.33
N ASN A 154 -7.09 -1.58 -4.77
CA ASN A 154 -7.96 -1.46 -5.93
C ASN A 154 -9.03 -0.39 -5.73
N GLN A 155 -9.71 -0.39 -4.57
CA GLN A 155 -10.71 0.64 -4.25
C GLN A 155 -10.11 2.05 -4.31
N ARG A 156 -8.95 2.25 -3.68
CA ARG A 156 -8.24 3.54 -3.70
C ARG A 156 -7.77 3.93 -5.10
N MET A 157 -7.28 2.97 -5.88
CA MET A 157 -6.85 3.22 -7.25
C MET A 157 -8.01 3.72 -8.12
N MET A 158 -9.18 3.10 -8.00
CA MET A 158 -10.37 3.50 -8.74
C MET A 158 -10.86 4.90 -8.34
N GLU A 159 -10.76 5.27 -7.06
CA GLU A 159 -11.01 6.66 -6.61
C GLU A 159 -10.08 7.65 -7.31
N TYR A 160 -8.78 7.33 -7.37
CA TYR A 160 -7.78 8.17 -8.06
C TYR A 160 -8.05 8.26 -9.57
N PHE A 161 -8.42 7.15 -10.21
CA PHE A 161 -8.76 7.14 -11.64
C PHE A 161 -9.95 8.05 -11.91
N LYS A 162 -11.03 7.89 -11.14
CA LYS A 162 -12.21 8.74 -11.22
C LYS A 162 -11.89 10.23 -11.02
N TRP A 163 -11.09 10.58 -10.01
CA TRP A 163 -10.72 11.98 -9.75
C TRP A 163 -9.85 12.61 -10.84
N ASN A 164 -9.15 11.80 -11.63
CA ASN A 164 -8.26 12.29 -12.70
C ASN A 164 -8.83 12.07 -14.11
N GLY A 165 -10.12 11.69 -14.22
CA GLY A 165 -10.80 11.47 -15.49
C GLY A 165 -10.27 10.26 -16.27
N LEU A 166 -9.86 9.20 -15.56
CA LEU A 166 -9.50 7.91 -16.13
C LEU A 166 -10.62 6.90 -15.92
N GLN A 167 -10.78 5.99 -16.87
CA GLN A 167 -11.57 4.78 -16.74
C GLN A 167 -10.86 3.76 -15.85
N GLU A 168 -11.57 2.71 -15.44
CA GLU A 168 -11.04 1.65 -14.56
C GLU A 168 -9.82 0.91 -15.17
N ASP A 169 -9.70 0.90 -16.49
CA ASP A 169 -8.58 0.31 -17.23
C ASP A 169 -7.38 1.25 -17.43
N GLY A 170 -7.45 2.47 -16.86
CA GLY A 170 -6.40 3.48 -16.94
C GLY A 170 -6.42 4.32 -18.22
N THR A 171 -7.39 4.13 -19.10
CA THR A 171 -7.57 4.98 -20.29
C THR A 171 -8.25 6.30 -19.95
N THR A 172 -8.02 7.34 -20.75
CA THR A 172 -8.68 8.64 -20.57
C THR A 172 -10.16 8.56 -20.96
N MET A 173 -11.04 9.22 -20.20
CA MET A 173 -12.41 9.47 -20.64
C MET A 173 -12.38 10.46 -21.81
N ILE A 174 -12.81 10.01 -22.99
CA ILE A 174 -12.96 10.83 -24.21
C ILE A 174 -14.30 11.57 -24.15
#